data_AF-A0A165L9E1-F1
#
_entry.id   AF-A0A165L9E1-F1
#
_cell.length_a   1.000
_cell.length_b   1.000
_cell.length_c   1.000
_cell.angle_alpha   90.00
_cell.angle_beta   90.00
_cell.angle_gamma   90.00
#
_symmetry.space_group_name_H-M   'P 1'
#
loop_
_entity.id
_entity.type
_entity.pdbx_description
1 polymer ?
#
loop_
_entity_poly.entity_id
_entity_poly.type
_entity_poly.pdbx_seq_one_letter_code
_entity_poly.pdbx_strand_id
1 'polypeptide(L)'
;MAIKSVLANHPLSADDPLHGSDGLKVLSVSKLRNRGVLFNFGDKLAVNWVRRHRTAFVASFDAAAILRDRGYPVLVKNVPVEFDPTNLDSLRRVERANDFPADSILRAKWLRPIERRNPGQKNAHLCLVVSGAGLANSVITS
;
A
#
# COMPACT_ATOMS: atom_id res chain seq x y z
N MET A 1 -16.29 15.21 -8.68
CA MET A 1 -17.56 14.47 -8.57
C MET A 1 -17.53 13.37 -7.51
N ALA A 2 -16.51 12.49 -7.45
CA ALA A 2 -16.43 11.41 -6.45
C ALA A 2 -16.40 11.88 -4.97
N ILE A 3 -15.53 12.83 -4.62
CA ILE A 3 -15.40 13.33 -3.24
C ILE A 3 -16.72 13.90 -2.70
N LYS A 4 -17.45 14.67 -3.51
CA LYS A 4 -18.75 15.24 -3.13
C LYS A 4 -19.79 14.15 -2.86
N SER A 5 -19.78 13.07 -3.65
CA SER A 5 -20.64 11.90 -3.42
C SER A 5 -20.33 11.21 -2.09
N VAL A 6 -19.04 11.00 -1.79
CA VAL A 6 -18.62 10.40 -0.51
C VAL A 6 -18.99 11.30 0.68
N LEU A 7 -18.78 12.62 0.56
CA LEU A 7 -19.13 13.59 1.61
C LEU A 7 -20.64 13.65 1.87
N ALA A 8 -21.49 13.44 0.86
CA ALA A 8 -22.93 13.40 1.03
C ALA A 8 -23.37 12.20 1.90
N ASN A 9 -22.69 11.06 1.76
CA ASN A 9 -22.98 9.84 2.53
C ASN A 9 -22.21 9.75 3.85
N HIS A 10 -21.08 10.48 3.96
CA HIS A 10 -20.21 10.54 5.12
C HIS A 10 -19.78 11.98 5.38
N PRO A 11 -20.64 12.80 6.01
CA PRO A 11 -20.32 14.20 6.28
C PRO A 11 -19.16 14.30 7.28
N LEU A 12 -18.31 15.32 7.08
CA LEU A 12 -17.29 15.69 8.06
C LEU A 12 -17.96 16.37 9.25
N SER A 13 -17.50 16.08 10.46
CA SER A 13 -17.92 16.82 11.65
C SER A 13 -17.48 18.29 11.55
N ALA A 14 -18.21 19.20 12.20
CA ALA A 14 -17.85 20.63 12.24
C ALA A 14 -16.44 20.88 12.83
N ASP A 15 -16.01 19.98 13.73
CA ASP A 15 -14.70 20.03 14.38
C ASP A 15 -13.60 19.25 13.63
N ASP A 16 -13.91 18.63 12.48
CA ASP A 16 -12.91 17.89 11.71
C ASP A 16 -11.92 18.89 11.08
N PRO A 17 -10.59 18.68 11.17
CA PRO A 17 -9.61 19.57 10.54
C PRO A 17 -9.75 19.64 9.00
N LEU A 18 -10.49 18.72 8.39
CA LEU A 18 -10.82 18.73 6.97
C LEU A 18 -12.11 19.51 6.65
N HIS A 19 -12.83 19.99 7.67
CA HIS A 19 -14.06 20.74 7.52
C HIS A 19 -13.79 22.13 6.91
N GLY A 20 -14.41 22.40 5.77
CA GLY A 20 -14.21 23.64 4.99
C GLY A 20 -13.78 23.37 3.55
N SER A 21 -13.80 24.41 2.70
CA SER A 21 -13.53 24.29 1.25
C SER A 21 -12.09 23.91 0.92
N ASP A 22 -11.13 24.16 1.83
CA ASP A 22 -9.71 23.91 1.60
C ASP A 22 -9.20 22.59 2.20
N GLY A 23 -9.93 21.97 3.14
CA GLY A 23 -9.48 20.77 3.83
C GLY A 23 -9.41 19.54 2.93
N LEU A 24 -10.46 19.29 2.13
CA LEU A 24 -10.53 18.13 1.23
C LEU A 24 -10.33 18.50 -0.24
N LYS A 25 -9.25 19.24 -0.50
CA LYS A 25 -8.93 19.80 -1.83
C LYS A 25 -8.07 18.85 -2.66
N VAL A 26 -8.53 18.55 -3.86
CA VAL A 26 -7.73 17.91 -4.91
C VAL A 26 -7.00 19.00 -5.69
N LEU A 27 -5.67 18.98 -5.64
CA LEU A 27 -4.83 19.92 -6.36
C LEU A 27 -4.76 19.61 -7.85
N SER A 28 -4.66 18.32 -8.20
CA SER A 28 -4.62 17.89 -9.59
C SER A 28 -5.07 16.44 -9.74
N VAL A 29 -5.50 16.12 -10.96
CA VAL A 29 -5.83 14.75 -11.39
C VAL A 29 -5.06 14.47 -12.67
N SER A 30 -4.36 13.33 -12.72
CA SER A 30 -3.57 12.94 -13.88
C SER A 30 -3.87 11.51 -14.30
N LYS A 31 -4.11 11.30 -15.59
CA LYS A 31 -4.26 9.97 -16.17
C LYS A 31 -2.89 9.35 -16.40
N LEU A 32 -2.68 8.14 -15.89
CA LEU A 32 -1.46 7.38 -16.06
C LEU A 32 -1.52 6.51 -17.33
N ARG A 33 -0.36 6.17 -17.90
CA ARG A 33 -0.24 5.34 -19.11
C ARG A 33 -0.84 3.94 -18.94
N ASN A 34 -0.85 3.42 -17.71
CA ASN A 34 -1.44 2.13 -17.36
C ASN A 34 -2.96 2.20 -17.09
N ARG A 35 -3.66 3.19 -17.65
CA ARG A 35 -5.09 3.47 -17.43
C ARG A 35 -5.47 3.82 -15.97
N GLY A 36 -4.49 3.97 -15.09
CA GLY A 36 -4.71 4.47 -13.73
C GLY A 36 -5.01 5.96 -13.68
N VAL A 37 -5.54 6.43 -12.56
CA VAL A 37 -5.75 7.85 -12.27
C VAL A 37 -5.00 8.19 -10.99
N LEU A 38 -4.21 9.25 -11.03
CA LEU A 38 -3.51 9.78 -9.87
C LEU A 38 -4.21 11.04 -9.38
N PHE A 39 -4.61 11.04 -8.11
CA PHE A 39 -5.14 12.21 -7.42
C PHE A 39 -4.04 12.81 -6.55
N ASN A 40 -3.73 14.08 -6.77
CA ASN A 40 -2.85 14.86 -5.92
C ASN A 40 -3.68 15.67 -4.93
N PHE A 41 -3.45 15.46 -3.64
CA PHE A 41 -4.14 16.18 -2.57
C PHE A 41 -3.18 17.17 -1.93
N GLY A 42 -3.71 18.29 -1.43
CA GLY A 42 -2.91 19.32 -0.76
C GLY A 42 -2.44 18.91 0.63
N ASP A 43 -3.09 17.94 1.25
CA ASP A 43 -2.82 17.50 2.61
C ASP A 43 -2.84 15.96 2.72
N LYS A 44 -1.96 15.43 3.58
CA LYS A 44 -1.98 14.02 4.00
C LYS A 44 -3.26 13.66 4.75
N LEU A 45 -3.86 14.60 5.50
CA LEU A 45 -5.12 14.35 6.20
C LEU A 45 -6.24 14.00 5.20
N ALA A 46 -6.32 14.72 4.07
CA ALA A 46 -7.27 14.43 3.01
C ALA A 46 -7.05 13.04 2.38
N VAL A 47 -5.79 12.66 2.13
CA VAL A 47 -5.44 11.32 1.64
C VAL A 47 -5.87 10.24 2.63
N ASN A 48 -5.61 10.43 3.92
CA ASN A 48 -6.00 9.49 4.96
C ASN A 48 -7.52 9.37 5.08
N TRP A 49 -8.25 10.46 4.93
CA TRP A 49 -9.71 10.42 4.89
C TRP A 49 -10.24 9.60 3.71
N VAL A 50 -9.69 9.79 2.51
CA VAL A 50 -10.06 8.99 1.33
C VAL A 50 -9.74 7.51 1.53
N ARG A 51 -8.62 7.18 2.17
CA ARG A 51 -8.25 5.79 2.51
C ARG A 51 -9.22 5.15 3.51
N ARG A 52 -9.65 5.88 4.55
CA ARG A 52 -10.68 5.41 5.50
C ARG A 52 -12.00 5.12 4.80
N HIS A 53 -12.39 5.96 3.85
CA HIS A 53 -13.62 5.82 3.06
C HIS A 53 -13.39 5.17 1.70
N ARG A 54 -12.38 4.29 1.58
CA ARG A 54 -11.95 3.67 0.31
C ARG A 54 -13.11 3.09 -0.49
N THR A 55 -14.03 2.39 0.17
CA THR A 55 -15.13 1.68 -0.48
C THR A 55 -16.11 2.65 -1.13
N ALA A 56 -16.53 3.67 -0.39
CA ALA A 56 -17.42 4.72 -0.91
C ALA A 56 -16.74 5.55 -2.01
N PHE A 57 -15.45 5.83 -1.85
CA PHE A 57 -14.68 6.56 -2.86
C PHE A 57 -14.55 5.79 -4.16
N VAL A 58 -14.19 4.50 -4.10
CA VAL A 58 -14.08 3.61 -5.26
C VAL A 58 -15.44 3.36 -5.92
N ALA A 59 -16.51 3.22 -5.14
CA ALA A 59 -17.87 3.04 -5.65
C ALA A 59 -18.38 4.24 -6.47
N SER A 60 -17.74 5.40 -6.35
CA SER A 60 -18.03 6.57 -7.19
C SER A 60 -17.39 6.48 -8.59
N PHE A 61 -16.66 5.40 -8.89
CA PHE A 61 -16.04 5.11 -10.19
C PHE A 61 -16.59 3.79 -10.75
N ASP A 62 -15.89 3.23 -11.75
CA ASP A 62 -16.21 1.94 -12.34
C ASP A 62 -16.17 0.81 -11.30
N ALA A 63 -16.98 -0.23 -11.48
CA ALA A 63 -17.03 -1.40 -10.59
C ALA A 63 -15.67 -2.11 -10.47
N ALA A 64 -14.81 -2.02 -11.50
CA ALA A 64 -13.45 -2.57 -11.49
C ALA A 64 -12.39 -1.58 -10.97
N ALA A 65 -12.78 -0.38 -10.53
CA ALA A 65 -11.84 0.57 -9.96
C ALA A 65 -11.26 0.05 -8.64
N ILE A 66 -9.95 0.26 -8.44
CA ILE A 66 -9.27 -0.14 -7.20
C ILE A 66 -8.41 1.03 -6.75
N LEU A 67 -8.60 1.45 -5.49
CA LEU A 67 -7.67 2.38 -4.84
C LEU A 67 -6.37 1.62 -4.52
N ARG A 68 -5.27 2.02 -5.13
CA ARG A 68 -3.96 1.38 -4.88
C ARG A 68 -3.34 1.90 -3.60
N ASP A 69 -3.09 1.00 -2.66
CA ASP A 69 -2.25 1.29 -1.52
C ASP A 69 -0.80 1.53 -1.94
N ARG A 70 -0.15 2.48 -1.28
CA ARG A 70 1.26 2.77 -1.53
C ARG A 70 2.10 1.72 -0.83
N GLY A 71 2.55 0.73 -1.59
CA GLY A 71 3.56 -0.22 -1.15
C GLY A 71 4.97 0.35 -1.27
N TYR A 72 5.81 0.10 -0.27
CA TYR A 72 7.22 0.46 -0.22
C TYR A 72 8.05 -0.81 -0.46
N PRO A 73 8.61 -0.99 -1.66
CA PRO A 73 9.44 -2.15 -1.96
C PRO A 73 10.81 -2.02 -1.27
N VAL A 74 11.20 -3.05 -0.54
CA VAL A 74 12.48 -3.20 0.15
C VAL A 74 13.18 -4.46 -0.34
N LEU A 75 14.50 -4.40 -0.48
CA LEU A 75 15.34 -5.55 -0.83
C LEU A 75 15.78 -6.26 0.45
N VAL A 76 15.30 -7.47 0.66
CA VAL A 76 15.77 -8.35 1.74
C VAL A 76 16.78 -9.34 1.16
N LYS A 77 17.98 -9.36 1.74
CA LYS A 77 19.09 -10.22 1.30
C LYS A 77 19.08 -11.52 2.11
N ASN A 78 19.72 -12.54 1.55
CA ASN A 78 20.02 -13.80 2.25
C ASN A 78 18.81 -14.56 2.84
N VAL A 79 17.68 -14.59 2.12
CA VAL A 79 16.47 -15.32 2.58
C VAL A 79 16.58 -16.79 2.16
N PRO A 80 16.34 -17.77 3.07
CA PRO A 80 16.35 -19.19 2.74
C PRO A 80 15.39 -19.53 1.60
N VAL A 81 15.82 -20.39 0.68
CA VAL A 81 15.01 -20.74 -0.51
C VAL A 81 13.76 -21.55 -0.19
N GLU A 82 13.70 -22.14 1.01
CA GLU A 82 12.56 -22.86 1.57
C GLU A 82 11.41 -21.92 1.98
N PHE A 83 11.69 -20.62 2.11
CA PHE A 83 10.65 -19.63 2.37
C PHE A 83 9.72 -19.49 1.16
N ASP A 84 8.41 -19.64 1.36
CA ASP A 84 7.42 -19.37 0.33
C ASP A 84 6.89 -17.92 0.45
N PRO A 85 7.29 -16.99 -0.44
CA PRO A 85 6.83 -15.60 -0.42
C PRO A 85 5.42 -15.40 -0.97
N THR A 86 4.81 -16.43 -1.57
CA THR A 86 3.45 -16.39 -2.12
C THR A 86 2.41 -16.83 -1.10
N ASN A 87 2.82 -17.60 -0.10
CA ASN A 87 1.96 -18.03 1.00
C ASN A 87 1.76 -16.91 2.03
N LEU A 88 0.50 -16.52 2.22
CA LEU A 88 0.13 -15.46 3.17
C LEU A 88 0.51 -15.82 4.62
N ASP A 89 0.33 -17.07 5.04
CA ASP A 89 0.66 -17.51 6.41
C ASP A 89 2.17 -17.39 6.69
N SER A 90 3.01 -17.62 5.68
CA SER A 90 4.45 -17.38 5.77
C SER A 90 4.75 -15.89 6.01
N LEU A 91 4.06 -14.98 5.32
CA LEU A 91 4.21 -13.54 5.55
C LEU A 91 3.72 -13.15 6.97
N ARG A 92 2.58 -13.68 7.41
CA ARG A 92 2.05 -13.43 8.77
C ARG A 92 2.93 -14.00 9.87
N ARG A 93 3.67 -15.08 9.62
CA ARG A 93 4.71 -15.58 10.54
C ARG A 93 5.90 -14.62 10.61
N VAL A 94 6.36 -14.09 9.47
CA VAL A 94 7.45 -13.10 9.45
C VAL A 94 7.04 -11.84 10.21
N GLU A 95 5.82 -11.34 10.02
CA GLU A 95 5.32 -10.18 10.78
C GLU A 95 5.39 -10.41 12.29
N ARG A 96 4.85 -11.54 12.76
CA ARG A 96 4.86 -11.91 14.18
C ARG A 96 6.26 -12.11 14.73
N ALA A 97 7.17 -12.70 13.95
CA ALA A 97 8.53 -12.97 14.39
C ALA A 97 9.42 -11.71 14.51
N ASN A 98 9.02 -10.60 13.87
CA ASN A 98 9.76 -9.34 13.87
C ASN A 98 8.98 -8.19 14.52
N ASP A 99 7.90 -8.50 15.25
CA ASP A 99 7.00 -7.51 15.87
C ASP A 99 6.49 -6.44 14.90
N PHE A 100 6.28 -6.82 13.64
CA PHE A 100 5.69 -5.91 12.66
C PHE A 100 4.18 -5.79 12.88
N PRO A 101 3.58 -4.63 12.55
CA PRO A 101 2.13 -4.51 12.57
C PRO A 101 1.47 -5.57 11.70
N ALA A 102 0.32 -6.09 12.14
CA ALA A 102 -0.45 -7.05 11.36
C ALA A 102 -0.80 -6.48 9.98
N ASP A 103 -0.74 -7.33 8.95
CA ASP A 103 -1.03 -6.97 7.56
C ASP A 103 -0.14 -5.85 6.97
N SER A 104 1.02 -5.60 7.58
CA SER A 104 1.96 -4.58 7.12
C SER A 104 2.83 -5.03 5.94
N ILE A 105 3.07 -6.33 5.78
CA ILE A 105 3.62 -6.94 4.58
C ILE A 105 2.48 -7.14 3.58
N LEU A 106 2.52 -6.36 2.49
CA LEU A 106 1.50 -6.37 1.44
C LEU A 106 1.70 -7.52 0.45
N ARG A 107 2.96 -7.83 0.12
CA ARG A 107 3.35 -8.95 -0.75
C ARG A 107 4.86 -9.13 -0.74
N ALA A 108 5.30 -10.31 -1.12
CA ALA A 108 6.71 -10.61 -1.36
C ALA A 108 6.90 -11.30 -2.70
N LYS A 109 8.07 -11.13 -3.32
CA LYS A 109 8.46 -11.89 -4.50
C LYS A 109 9.97 -12.07 -4.57
N TRP A 110 10.41 -13.19 -5.13
CA TRP A 110 11.83 -13.38 -5.43
C TRP A 110 12.31 -12.39 -6.50
N LEU A 111 13.51 -11.81 -6.32
CA LEU A 111 14.12 -10.97 -7.38
C LEU A 111 14.64 -11.83 -8.53
N ARG A 112 15.23 -12.99 -8.21
CA ARG A 112 15.62 -13.99 -9.20
C ARG A 112 14.59 -15.12 -9.21
N PRO A 113 13.96 -15.39 -10.37
CA PRO A 113 13.09 -16.54 -10.56
C PRO A 113 13.82 -17.84 -10.17
N ILE A 114 13.06 -18.84 -9.70
CA ILE A 114 13.62 -20.10 -9.20
C ILE A 114 14.39 -20.81 -10.31
N GLU A 115 13.92 -20.69 -11.55
CA GLU A 115 14.49 -21.28 -12.77
C GLU A 115 15.87 -20.73 -13.11
N ARG A 116 16.26 -19.58 -12.53
CA ARG A 116 17.54 -18.90 -12.77
C ARG A 116 18.51 -18.99 -11.58
N ARG A 117 18.23 -19.86 -10.61
CA ARG A 117 19.09 -20.09 -9.44
C ARG A 117 20.17 -21.11 -9.76
N ASN A 118 21.33 -20.96 -9.12
CA ASN A 118 22.38 -21.95 -9.24
C ASN A 118 21.97 -23.25 -8.53
N PRO A 119 22.32 -24.43 -9.07
CA PRO A 119 22.12 -25.70 -8.37
C PRO A 119 22.76 -25.64 -6.97
N GLY A 120 22.00 -26.00 -5.93
CA GLY A 120 22.46 -25.99 -4.54
C GLY A 120 22.47 -24.62 -3.84
N GLN A 121 21.93 -23.57 -4.46
CA GLN A 121 21.78 -22.27 -3.80
C GLN A 121 20.80 -22.34 -2.62
N LYS A 122 21.29 -22.10 -1.40
CA LYS A 122 20.49 -22.14 -0.16
C LYS A 122 19.76 -20.84 0.17
N ASN A 123 20.27 -19.70 -0.32
CA ASN A 123 19.73 -18.37 0.00
C ASN A 123 19.50 -17.54 -1.27
N ALA A 124 18.46 -16.72 -1.28
CA ALA A 124 18.11 -15.83 -2.39
C ALA A 124 17.76 -14.41 -1.89
N HIS A 125 17.40 -13.52 -2.83
CA HIS A 125 17.01 -12.14 -2.52
C HIS A 125 15.53 -11.94 -2.78
N LEU A 126 14.87 -11.28 -1.84
CA LEU A 126 13.44 -11.06 -1.81
C LEU A 126 13.13 -9.57 -1.95
N CYS A 127 12.12 -9.26 -2.76
CA CYS A 127 11.52 -7.95 -2.84
C CYS A 127 10.29 -8.00 -1.95
N LEU A 128 10.39 -7.39 -0.77
CA LEU A 128 9.33 -7.29 0.21
C LEU A 128 8.60 -5.96 0.03
N VAL A 129 7.29 -5.96 -0.15
CA VAL A 129 6.51 -4.73 -0.27
C VAL A 129 5.76 -4.52 1.03
N VAL A 130 6.09 -3.45 1.75
CA VAL A 130 5.45 -3.10 3.03
C VAL A 130 4.54 -1.88 2.91
N SER A 131 3.59 -1.73 3.84
CA SER A 131 2.54 -0.71 3.79
C SER A 131 2.98 0.68 4.27
N GLY A 132 4.08 0.77 5.01
CA GLY A 132 4.55 2.01 5.64
C GLY A 132 6.02 2.34 5.36
N ALA A 133 6.30 3.63 5.15
CA ALA A 133 7.68 4.11 5.00
C ALA A 133 8.53 3.90 6.26
N GLY A 134 7.94 4.10 7.45
CA GLY A 134 8.64 3.88 8.73
C GLY A 134 9.05 2.41 8.90
N LEU A 135 8.14 1.49 8.58
CA LEU A 135 8.45 0.05 8.57
C LEU A 135 9.50 -0.28 7.50
N ALA A 136 9.38 0.28 6.30
CA ALA A 136 10.38 0.07 5.24
C ALA A 136 11.79 0.48 5.70
N ASN A 137 11.90 1.63 6.38
CA ASN A 137 13.17 2.11 6.93
C ASN A 137 13.68 1.19 8.05
N SER A 138 12.81 0.72 8.93
CA SER A 138 13.18 -0.26 9.97
C SER A 138 13.76 -1.53 9.33
N VAL A 139 13.11 -2.10 8.32
CA VAL A 139 13.58 -3.31 7.61
C VAL A 139 14.95 -3.10 6.94
N ILE A 140 15.25 -1.89 6.47
CA ILE A 140 16.56 -1.57 5.84
C ILE A 140 17.68 -1.49 6.88
N THR A 141 17.38 -0.98 8.07
CA THR A 141 18.36 -0.72 9.14
C THR A 141 18.54 -1.90 10.09
N SER A 142 17.63 -2.88 10.07
CA SER A 142 17.65 -4.07 10.95
C SER A 142 18.75 -5.07 10.61
#